data_AF-A0A9P8SRP0-F1
#
_entry.id   AF-A0A9P8SRP0-F1
#
_cell.length_a   1.000
_cell.length_b   1.000
_cell.length_c   1.000
_cell.angle_alpha   90.00
_cell.angle_beta   90.00
_cell.angle_gamma   90.00
#
_symmetry.space_group_name_H-M   'P 1'
#
loop_
_entity.id
_entity.type
_entity.pdbx_description
1 polymer ?
#
loop_
_entity_poly.entity_id
_entity_poly.type
_entity_poly.pdbx_seq_one_letter_code
_entity_poly.pdbx_strand_id
1 'polypeptide(L)'
;MPPSAALSDGVKRPRSPLFLLACSLPKEHPQLLNFAIFVKIGVLDNITTTRNQQPWPPSRDRVYSKTYKVPRRPFESARLDSELKIVGEYGLRNKREVWRVQLTLSKIRRAARELLTLDEKDPKRLFEGNALIRRLVRIGVLDESRMKLDYVLALRVEDFLERRLQTCVYKLGLAKSIHHARVLIKQRHIRVGKQIVNVPSYMVRLDSQKHIDFALTSPYGGGRPGRVQRKKAAAAAGGDGEEAEEDEE
;
A
#
# COMPACT_ATOMS: atom_id res chain seq x y z
N MET A 1 -46.99 -4.27 19.60
CA MET A 1 -46.86 -5.60 20.23
C MET A 1 -45.72 -6.36 19.55
N PRO A 2 -44.97 -7.19 20.29
CA PRO A 2 -43.51 -7.12 20.48
C PRO A 2 -42.63 -7.77 19.40
N PRO A 3 -41.29 -7.57 19.47
CA PRO A 3 -40.31 -7.91 18.44
C PRO A 3 -39.60 -9.26 18.67
N SER A 4 -38.98 -9.80 17.62
CA SER A 4 -38.11 -10.98 17.69
C SER A 4 -37.01 -10.95 16.61
N ALA A 5 -35.76 -10.96 17.10
CA ALA A 5 -34.54 -11.55 16.53
C ALA A 5 -34.02 -11.08 15.15
N ALA A 6 -32.77 -10.57 15.10
CA ALA A 6 -31.58 -11.42 14.96
C ALA A 6 -30.30 -10.60 14.63
N LEU A 7 -29.22 -10.93 15.36
CA LEU A 7 -27.80 -11.06 14.97
C LEU A 7 -27.16 -10.07 13.97
N SER A 8 -25.94 -9.58 14.13
CA SER A 8 -24.91 -9.70 15.16
C SER A 8 -23.75 -8.81 14.70
N ASP A 9 -23.31 -7.93 15.58
CA ASP A 9 -22.26 -6.94 15.40
C ASP A 9 -20.84 -7.52 15.38
N GLY A 10 -19.95 -6.68 14.83
CA GLY A 10 -18.53 -6.92 14.65
C GLY A 10 -17.74 -7.26 15.91
N VAL A 11 -16.89 -8.27 15.77
CA VAL A 11 -15.84 -8.59 16.74
C VAL A 11 -14.68 -7.59 16.58
N LYS A 12 -14.75 -6.48 17.31
CA LYS A 12 -13.57 -5.67 17.67
C LYS A 12 -12.77 -6.44 18.72
N ARG A 13 -11.49 -6.70 18.44
CA ARG A 13 -10.54 -7.23 19.43
C ARG A 13 -10.24 -6.15 20.47
N PRO A 14 -10.42 -6.40 21.78
CA PRO A 14 -9.94 -5.47 22.80
C PRO A 14 -8.47 -5.73 23.12
N ARG A 15 -7.78 -4.62 23.35
CA ARG A 15 -6.45 -4.51 23.95
C ARG A 15 -6.52 -5.00 25.40
N SER A 16 -5.47 -5.69 25.83
CA SER A 16 -5.24 -6.00 27.23
C SER A 16 -5.22 -4.73 28.10
N PRO A 17 -5.67 -4.85 29.35
CA PRO A 17 -4.88 -4.30 30.43
C PRO A 17 -4.71 -5.30 31.58
N LEU A 18 -3.51 -5.25 32.15
CA LEU A 18 -3.17 -5.67 33.49
C LEU A 18 -4.20 -5.15 34.49
N PHE A 19 -4.69 -5.97 35.43
CA PHE A 19 -5.00 -5.52 36.79
C PHE A 19 -5.13 -6.73 37.74
N LEU A 20 -4.40 -6.67 38.85
CA LEU A 20 -4.58 -7.47 40.05
C LEU A 20 -5.96 -7.22 40.67
N LEU A 21 -6.64 -8.25 41.19
CA LEU A 21 -7.10 -8.28 42.60
C LEU A 21 -7.65 -9.65 43.02
N ALA A 22 -7.52 -9.88 44.32
CA ALA A 22 -7.81 -11.08 45.11
C ALA A 22 -9.28 -11.56 45.10
N CYS A 23 -9.46 -12.85 45.40
CA CYS A 23 -10.65 -13.41 46.06
C CYS A 23 -10.23 -14.73 46.73
N SER A 24 -9.92 -14.73 48.02
CA SER A 24 -10.84 -15.00 49.15
C SER A 24 -11.25 -16.46 49.28
N LEU A 25 -10.60 -17.17 50.22
CA LEU A 25 -11.06 -18.43 50.83
C LEU A 25 -12.30 -18.18 51.71
N PRO A 26 -13.18 -19.18 51.83
CA PRO A 26 -13.44 -19.74 53.17
C PRO A 26 -13.60 -21.29 53.15
N LYS A 27 -12.97 -22.01 54.09
CA LYS A 27 -13.57 -22.71 55.27
C LYS A 27 -14.35 -23.99 54.89
N GLU A 28 -14.20 -25.19 55.45
CA GLU A 28 -13.78 -25.68 56.77
C GLU A 28 -13.44 -27.20 56.65
N HIS A 29 -12.43 -27.68 57.38
CA HIS A 29 -12.26 -29.09 57.82
C HIS A 29 -13.07 -29.30 59.13
N PRO A 30 -13.26 -30.50 59.77
CA PRO A 30 -12.42 -31.71 59.67
C PRO A 30 -13.05 -33.11 60.00
N GLN A 31 -12.17 -34.13 59.91
CA GLN A 31 -12.14 -35.48 60.54
C GLN A 31 -13.12 -36.59 60.09
N LEU A 32 -12.55 -37.73 59.65
CA LEU A 32 -12.47 -39.01 60.36
C LEU A 32 -11.52 -39.93 59.56
N LEU A 33 -10.25 -40.04 59.96
CA LEU A 33 -9.65 -41.10 60.78
C LEU A 33 -9.54 -42.49 60.09
N ASN A 34 -8.29 -42.82 59.74
CA ASN A 34 -7.63 -44.13 59.77
C ASN A 34 -8.30 -45.35 59.14
N PHE A 35 -7.70 -45.88 58.08
CA PHE A 35 -7.30 -47.29 58.04
C PHE A 35 -6.12 -47.46 57.07
N ALA A 36 -4.97 -47.84 57.62
CA ALA A 36 -3.80 -48.28 56.87
C ALA A 36 -3.95 -49.76 56.47
N ILE A 37 -3.02 -50.21 55.62
CA ILE A 37 -2.68 -51.60 55.24
C ILE A 37 -3.29 -52.07 53.91
N PHE A 38 -2.46 -52.18 52.86
CA PHE A 38 -1.91 -53.47 52.41
C PHE A 38 -1.20 -53.35 51.04
N VAL A 39 -0.14 -54.13 50.89
CA VAL A 39 0.83 -54.19 49.79
C VAL A 39 0.36 -55.16 48.70
N LYS A 40 0.72 -54.87 47.44
CA LYS A 40 0.75 -55.76 46.26
C LYS A 40 -0.59 -56.37 45.79
N ILE A 41 -0.96 -56.07 44.56
CA ILE A 41 -1.25 -57.02 43.45
C ILE A 41 -1.49 -56.16 42.19
N GLY A 42 -0.88 -56.57 41.08
CA GLY A 42 -0.87 -55.80 39.84
C GLY A 42 -2.22 -55.71 39.16
N VAL A 43 -2.43 -54.58 38.48
CA VAL A 43 -3.21 -54.48 37.25
C VAL A 43 -2.47 -53.50 36.35
N LEU A 44 -1.68 -54.05 35.42
CA LEU A 44 -1.15 -53.31 34.27
C LEU A 44 -2.30 -53.19 33.26
N ASP A 45 -3.10 -52.14 33.39
CA ASP A 45 -4.09 -51.80 32.37
C ASP A 45 -3.72 -50.52 31.64
N ASN A 46 -3.66 -50.66 30.32
CA ASN A 46 -3.31 -49.71 29.30
C ASN A 46 -4.04 -48.36 29.44
N ILE A 47 -3.30 -47.29 29.74
CA ILE A 47 -3.68 -45.93 29.33
C ILE A 47 -2.42 -45.20 28.88
N THR A 48 -1.99 -45.51 27.66
CA THR A 48 -0.99 -44.73 26.92
C THR A 48 -1.58 -43.33 26.69
N THR A 49 -1.34 -42.43 27.64
CA THR A 49 -1.56 -41.00 27.48
C THR A 49 -0.51 -40.48 26.50
N THR A 50 -0.78 -40.67 25.20
CA THR A 50 -0.09 -39.89 24.17
C THR A 50 -0.65 -38.48 24.24
N ARG A 51 0.06 -37.62 24.98
CA ARG A 51 -0.09 -36.18 24.93
C ARG A 51 0.02 -35.77 23.46
N ASN A 52 -1.13 -35.53 22.84
CA ASN A 52 -1.34 -35.10 21.48
C ASN A 52 -0.57 -33.77 21.26
N GLN A 53 0.71 -33.85 20.93
CA GLN A 53 1.49 -32.72 20.46
C GLN A 53 1.01 -32.43 19.05
N GLN A 54 0.06 -31.50 18.90
CA GLN A 54 -0.24 -30.97 17.59
C GLN A 54 1.04 -30.32 17.02
N PRO A 55 1.53 -30.76 15.85
CA PRO A 55 2.66 -30.10 15.21
C PRO A 55 2.28 -28.65 14.91
N TRP A 56 3.19 -27.72 15.16
CA TRP A 56 3.03 -26.33 14.74
C TRP A 56 2.68 -26.26 13.25
N PRO A 57 1.74 -25.38 12.83
CA PRO A 57 1.37 -25.29 11.42
C PRO A 57 2.60 -24.98 10.57
N PRO A 58 2.78 -25.60 9.38
CA PRO A 58 3.94 -25.36 8.54
C PRO A 58 4.06 -23.86 8.24
N SER A 59 5.28 -23.33 8.32
CA SER A 59 5.57 -21.95 7.94
C SER A 59 5.07 -21.73 6.52
N ARG A 60 4.02 -20.92 6.36
CA ARG A 60 3.52 -20.55 5.03
C ARG A 60 4.60 -19.74 4.34
N ASP A 61 5.31 -20.36 3.40
CA ASP A 61 6.29 -19.66 2.58
C ASP A 61 5.59 -18.54 1.80
N ARG A 62 5.90 -17.30 2.16
CA ARG A 62 5.33 -16.13 1.48
C ARG A 62 6.05 -15.96 0.15
N VAL A 63 5.33 -16.16 -0.96
CA VAL A 63 5.88 -15.95 -2.31
C VAL A 63 6.21 -14.47 -2.51
N TYR A 64 7.48 -14.18 -2.80
CA TYR A 64 7.98 -12.86 -3.18
C TYR A 64 8.50 -12.88 -4.61
N SER A 65 8.35 -11.77 -5.33
CA SER A 65 8.86 -11.65 -6.70
C SER A 65 9.52 -10.31 -6.93
N LYS A 66 10.52 -10.31 -7.82
CA LYS A 66 11.25 -9.10 -8.21
C LYS A 66 10.41 -8.29 -9.22
N THR A 67 10.39 -6.97 -9.04
CA THR A 67 9.62 -6.04 -9.88
C THR A 67 10.43 -5.36 -10.97
N TYR A 68 11.74 -5.57 -11.03
CA TYR A 68 12.62 -4.98 -12.03
C TYR A 68 13.63 -6.02 -12.53
N LYS A 69 14.16 -5.79 -13.73
CA LYS A 69 15.24 -6.60 -14.32
C LYS A 69 16.37 -5.66 -14.73
N VAL A 70 17.60 -6.03 -14.42
CA VAL A 70 18.79 -5.23 -14.76
C VAL A 70 19.15 -5.47 -16.24
N PRO A 71 19.56 -4.43 -16.99
CA PRO A 71 20.07 -4.58 -18.35
C PRO A 71 21.25 -5.55 -18.44
N ARG A 72 21.39 -6.27 -19.56
CA ARG A 72 22.49 -7.25 -19.73
C ARG A 72 23.86 -6.58 -19.86
N ARG A 73 23.94 -5.47 -20.61
CA ARG A 73 25.16 -4.69 -20.86
C ARG A 73 25.19 -3.44 -19.95
N PRO A 74 26.10 -3.35 -18.97
CA PRO A 74 26.12 -2.25 -18.02
C PRO A 74 26.52 -0.89 -18.61
N PHE A 75 27.51 -0.84 -19.51
CA PHE A 75 28.13 0.39 -20.00
C PHE A 75 27.84 0.60 -21.49
N GLU A 76 26.61 0.99 -21.80
CA GLU A 76 26.19 1.32 -23.16
C GLU A 76 25.74 2.78 -23.17
N SER A 77 26.54 3.65 -23.79
CA SER A 77 26.34 5.11 -23.77
C SER A 77 24.93 5.50 -24.23
N ALA A 78 24.50 5.01 -25.40
CA ALA A 78 23.18 5.29 -25.96
C ALA A 78 22.02 4.95 -24.99
N ARG A 79 22.13 3.83 -24.25
CA ARG A 79 21.13 3.45 -23.24
C ARG A 79 21.20 4.37 -22.02
N LEU A 80 22.41 4.67 -21.54
CA LEU A 80 22.61 5.53 -20.37
C LEU A 80 22.04 6.94 -20.62
N ASP A 81 22.27 7.49 -21.81
CA ASP A 81 21.76 8.81 -22.20
C ASP A 81 20.23 8.81 -22.33
N SER A 82 19.67 7.77 -22.96
CA SER A 82 18.21 7.61 -23.07
C SER A 82 17.53 7.46 -21.71
N GLU A 83 18.11 6.66 -20.80
CA GLU A 83 17.61 6.53 -19.43
C GLU A 83 17.73 7.84 -18.65
N LEU A 84 18.81 8.60 -18.85
CA LEU A 84 19.03 9.86 -18.15
C LEU A 84 18.01 10.93 -18.59
N LYS A 85 17.69 11.00 -19.89
CA LYS A 85 16.62 11.87 -20.42
C LYS A 85 15.28 11.59 -19.74
N ILE A 86 14.85 10.33 -19.73
CA ILE A 86 13.59 9.91 -19.08
C ILE A 86 13.60 10.21 -17.57
N VAL A 87 14.73 10.00 -16.90
CA VAL A 87 14.85 10.28 -15.46
C VAL A 87 14.72 11.78 -15.17
N GLY A 88 15.33 12.62 -16.01
CA GLY A 88 15.24 14.08 -15.92
C GLY A 88 13.83 14.60 -16.18
N GLU A 89 13.22 14.18 -17.29
CA GLU A 89 11.88 14.61 -17.70
C GLU A 89 10.81 14.27 -16.66
N TYR A 90 10.83 13.07 -16.08
CA TYR A 90 9.80 12.61 -15.14
C TYR A 90 10.18 12.73 -13.66
N GLY A 91 11.34 13.34 -13.36
CA GLY A 91 11.83 13.55 -11.99
C GLY A 91 11.91 12.25 -11.18
N LEU A 92 12.51 11.22 -11.77
CA LEU A 92 12.68 9.91 -11.15
C LEU A 92 13.89 9.92 -10.19
N ARG A 93 13.82 9.16 -9.08
CA ARG A 93 14.94 9.11 -8.12
C ARG A 93 16.07 8.17 -8.55
N ASN A 94 15.72 7.02 -9.13
CA ASN A 94 16.66 5.95 -9.46
C ASN A 94 16.30 5.34 -10.83
N LYS A 95 17.31 4.87 -11.57
CA LYS A 95 17.14 4.06 -12.81
C LYS A 95 16.29 2.80 -12.60
N ARG A 96 16.24 2.28 -11.36
CA ARG A 96 15.37 1.17 -10.97
C ARG A 96 13.89 1.44 -11.23
N GLU A 97 13.43 2.69 -11.14
CA GLU A 97 12.04 3.04 -11.46
C GLU A 97 11.76 2.85 -12.95
N VAL A 98 12.71 3.23 -13.81
CA VAL A 98 12.64 2.98 -15.27
C VAL A 98 12.63 1.48 -15.56
N TRP A 99 13.54 0.72 -14.94
CA TRP A 99 13.63 -0.73 -15.16
C TRP A 99 12.40 -1.50 -14.68
N ARG A 100 11.67 -0.97 -13.69
CA ARG A 100 10.38 -1.56 -13.27
C ARG A 100 9.33 -1.40 -14.37
N VAL A 101 9.22 -0.21 -14.96
CA VAL A 101 8.27 0.06 -16.06
C VAL A 101 8.65 -0.72 -17.32
N GLN A 102 9.94 -0.80 -17.64
CA GLN A 102 10.42 -1.63 -18.74
C GLN A 102 10.09 -3.11 -18.56
N LEU A 103 10.23 -3.65 -17.34
CA LEU A 103 9.87 -5.04 -17.06
C LEU A 103 8.36 -5.26 -17.21
N THR A 104 7.52 -4.35 -16.73
CA THR A 104 6.06 -4.46 -16.90
C THR A 104 5.67 -4.41 -18.38
N LEU A 105 6.24 -3.50 -19.16
CA LEU A 105 6.05 -3.43 -20.61
C LEU A 105 6.50 -4.70 -21.32
N SER A 106 7.65 -5.24 -20.92
CA SER A 106 8.17 -6.50 -21.49
C SER A 106 7.22 -7.67 -21.25
N LYS A 107 6.59 -7.75 -20.07
CA LYS A 107 5.59 -8.77 -19.75
C LYS A 107 4.31 -8.61 -20.58
N ILE A 108 3.83 -7.37 -20.71
CA ILE A 108 2.64 -7.05 -21.51
C ILE A 108 2.87 -7.40 -22.99
N ARG A 109 4.00 -6.99 -23.55
CA ARG A 109 4.39 -7.31 -24.94
C ARG A 109 4.58 -8.80 -25.17
N ARG A 110 5.14 -9.52 -24.19
CA ARG A 110 5.28 -10.97 -24.28
C ARG A 110 3.92 -11.65 -24.37
N ALA A 111 2.98 -11.30 -23.49
CA ALA A 111 1.62 -11.81 -23.55
C ALA A 111 0.94 -11.46 -24.89
N ALA A 112 1.06 -10.22 -25.37
CA ALA A 112 0.51 -9.83 -26.66
C ALA A 112 1.06 -10.64 -27.83
N ARG A 113 2.37 -10.92 -27.87
CA ARG A 113 2.98 -11.77 -28.91
C ARG A 113 2.46 -13.20 -28.87
N GLU A 114 2.33 -13.80 -27.69
CA GLU A 114 1.79 -15.16 -27.52
C GLU A 114 0.31 -15.24 -27.94
N LEU A 115 -0.44 -14.15 -27.82
CA LEU A 115 -1.85 -14.09 -28.24
C LEU A 115 -2.03 -13.85 -29.74
N LEU A 116 -1.10 -13.10 -30.37
CA LEU A 116 -1.16 -12.82 -31.81
C LEU A 116 -0.77 -14.01 -32.69
N THR A 117 -0.06 -14.99 -32.14
CA THR A 117 0.26 -16.24 -32.86
C THR A 117 -0.91 -17.21 -32.95
N LEU A 118 -1.93 -17.04 -32.11
CA LEU A 118 -3.15 -17.86 -32.09
C LEU A 118 -4.15 -17.37 -33.15
N ASP A 119 -5.13 -18.21 -33.50
CA ASP A 119 -6.18 -17.80 -34.43
C ASP A 119 -7.08 -16.72 -33.82
N GLU A 120 -7.70 -15.89 -34.66
CA GLU A 120 -8.54 -14.77 -34.22
C GLU A 120 -9.73 -15.21 -33.36
N LYS A 121 -10.27 -16.41 -33.62
CA LYS A 121 -11.46 -16.93 -32.95
C LYS A 121 -11.16 -17.84 -31.77
N ASP A 122 -9.87 -18.04 -31.45
CA ASP A 122 -9.49 -18.88 -30.32
C ASP A 122 -10.05 -18.32 -29.00
N PRO A 123 -10.65 -19.16 -28.14
CA PRO A 123 -11.26 -18.70 -26.89
C PRO A 123 -10.23 -18.04 -25.96
N LYS A 124 -8.98 -18.52 -25.97
CA LYS A 124 -7.88 -17.95 -25.20
C LYS A 124 -7.53 -16.54 -25.68
N ARG A 125 -7.46 -16.33 -27.00
CA ARG A 125 -7.16 -15.01 -27.61
C ARG A 125 -8.24 -14.00 -27.26
N LEU A 126 -9.51 -14.40 -27.39
CA LEU A 126 -10.65 -13.54 -27.08
C LEU A 126 -10.71 -13.17 -25.58
N PHE A 127 -10.51 -14.13 -24.69
CA PHE A 127 -10.60 -13.89 -23.25
C PHE A 127 -9.41 -13.08 -22.72
N GLU A 128 -8.18 -13.56 -22.94
CA GLU A 128 -6.97 -12.93 -22.41
C GLU A 128 -6.67 -11.60 -23.13
N GLY A 129 -6.91 -11.53 -24.44
CA GLY A 129 -6.70 -10.32 -25.23
C GLY A 129 -7.60 -9.18 -24.78
N ASN A 130 -8.90 -9.44 -24.63
CA ASN A 130 -9.84 -8.45 -24.13
C ASN A 130 -9.53 -8.04 -22.68
N ALA A 131 -9.12 -8.98 -21.83
CA ALA A 131 -8.71 -8.67 -20.46
C ALA A 131 -7.46 -7.77 -20.43
N LEU A 132 -6.51 -7.98 -21.34
CA LEU A 132 -5.31 -7.15 -21.45
C LEU A 132 -5.66 -5.73 -21.90
N ILE A 133 -6.46 -5.58 -22.95
CA ILE A 133 -6.87 -4.28 -23.49
C ILE A 133 -7.69 -3.50 -22.44
N ARG A 134 -8.67 -4.14 -21.79
CA ARG A 134 -9.47 -3.50 -20.72
C ARG A 134 -8.62 -2.94 -19.58
N ARG A 135 -7.55 -3.64 -19.18
CA ARG A 135 -6.63 -3.15 -18.15
C ARG A 135 -5.85 -1.91 -18.61
N LEU A 136 -5.39 -1.90 -19.86
CA LEU A 136 -4.63 -0.77 -20.43
C LEU A 136 -5.51 0.48 -20.60
N VAL A 137 -6.72 0.32 -21.10
CA VAL A 137 -7.71 1.42 -21.25
C VAL A 137 -8.08 1.97 -19.87
N ARG A 138 -8.36 1.12 -18.88
CA ARG A 138 -8.68 1.57 -17.51
C ARG A 138 -7.59 2.42 -16.87
N ILE A 139 -6.33 2.11 -17.17
CA ILE A 139 -5.18 2.89 -16.70
C ILE A 139 -5.04 4.18 -17.52
N GLY A 140 -5.46 4.18 -18.79
CA GLY A 140 -5.33 5.30 -19.72
C GLY A 140 -4.02 5.30 -20.49
N VAL A 141 -3.39 4.14 -20.69
CA VAL A 141 -2.18 3.99 -21.54
C VAL A 141 -2.57 3.90 -23.01
N LEU A 142 -3.74 3.33 -23.29
CA LEU A 142 -4.28 3.17 -24.62
C LEU A 142 -5.58 3.95 -24.71
N ASP A 143 -5.79 4.61 -25.84
CA ASP A 143 -7.02 5.33 -26.15
C ASP A 143 -8.14 4.37 -26.61
N GLU A 144 -9.38 4.78 -26.44
CA GLU A 144 -10.58 3.98 -26.77
C GLU A 144 -10.68 3.68 -28.27
N SER A 145 -10.11 4.55 -29.11
CA SER A 145 -10.07 4.36 -30.56
C SER A 145 -9.14 3.21 -31.01
N ARG A 146 -8.18 2.80 -30.17
CA ARG A 146 -7.08 1.88 -30.56
C ARG A 146 -7.14 0.53 -29.84
N MET A 147 -8.32 -0.07 -29.70
CA MET A 147 -8.53 -1.34 -28.99
C MET A 147 -8.09 -2.61 -29.77
N LYS A 148 -6.96 -2.56 -30.49
CA LYS A 148 -6.38 -3.74 -31.16
C LYS A 148 -5.10 -4.20 -30.46
N LEU A 149 -4.81 -5.50 -30.52
CA LEU A 149 -3.62 -6.08 -29.90
C LEU A 149 -2.31 -5.57 -30.52
N ASP A 150 -2.33 -5.17 -31.79
CA ASP A 150 -1.14 -4.68 -32.51
C ASP A 150 -0.60 -3.38 -31.88
N TYR A 151 -1.49 -2.49 -31.45
CA TYR A 151 -1.09 -1.23 -30.81
C TYR A 151 -0.40 -1.44 -29.45
N VAL A 152 -0.68 -2.57 -28.78
CA VAL A 152 0.00 -2.92 -27.52
C VAL A 152 1.50 -3.16 -27.74
N LEU A 153 1.89 -3.64 -28.93
CA LEU A 153 3.30 -3.84 -29.27
C LEU A 153 4.05 -2.51 -29.44
N ALA A 154 3.36 -1.49 -29.94
CA ALA A 154 3.92 -0.15 -30.19
C ALA A 154 4.09 0.72 -28.93
N LEU A 155 3.55 0.31 -27.77
CA LEU A 155 3.59 1.08 -26.53
C LEU A 155 4.99 1.46 -26.06
N ARG A 156 5.20 2.70 -25.66
CA ARG A 156 6.50 3.18 -25.20
C ARG A 156 6.56 3.26 -23.67
N VAL A 157 7.73 3.60 -23.13
CA VAL A 157 7.95 3.67 -21.66
C VAL A 157 7.28 4.91 -21.09
N GLU A 158 7.28 5.97 -21.88
CA GLU A 158 6.74 7.28 -21.60
C GLU A 158 5.24 7.19 -21.27
N ASP A 159 4.46 6.44 -22.04
CA ASP A 159 3.00 6.26 -21.85
C ASP A 159 2.66 5.79 -20.43
N PHE A 160 3.49 4.95 -19.82
CA PHE A 160 3.30 4.49 -18.44
C PHE A 160 3.75 5.52 -17.40
N LEU A 161 4.78 6.31 -17.70
CA LEU A 161 5.29 7.35 -16.82
C LEU A 161 4.35 8.54 -16.75
N GLU A 162 3.63 8.84 -17.84
CA GLU A 162 2.60 9.89 -17.85
C GLU A 162 1.39 9.61 -16.95
N ARG A 163 1.10 8.32 -16.71
CA ARG A 163 -0.03 7.89 -15.87
C ARG A 163 0.31 7.81 -14.38
N ARG A 164 1.52 8.19 -13.98
CA ARG A 164 1.93 8.22 -12.57
C ARG A 164 1.28 9.42 -11.87
N LEU A 165 0.94 9.24 -10.59
CA LEU A 165 0.39 10.32 -9.78
C LEU A 165 1.29 11.56 -9.78
N GLN A 166 2.61 11.36 -9.77
CA GLN A 166 3.60 12.43 -9.85
C GLN A 166 3.42 13.33 -11.07
N THR A 167 3.23 12.75 -12.26
CA THR A 167 3.11 13.47 -13.53
C THR A 167 1.70 13.99 -13.72
N CYS A 168 0.67 13.24 -13.32
CA CYS A 168 -0.70 13.73 -13.33
C CYS A 168 -0.88 14.99 -12.47
N VAL A 169 -0.30 15.04 -11.26
CA VAL A 169 -0.37 16.20 -10.36
C VAL A 169 0.32 17.43 -10.96
N TYR A 170 1.45 17.23 -11.65
CA TYR A 170 2.14 18.31 -12.35
C TYR A 170 1.33 18.81 -13.55
N LYS A 171 0.80 17.91 -14.38
CA LYS A 171 -0.05 18.25 -15.54
C LYS A 171 -1.34 18.96 -15.14
N LEU A 172 -1.88 18.67 -13.96
CA LEU A 172 -3.06 19.37 -13.38
C LEU A 172 -2.74 20.75 -12.80
N GLY A 173 -1.46 21.16 -12.75
CA GLY A 173 -1.06 22.48 -12.23
C GLY A 173 -1.05 22.61 -10.71
N LEU A 174 -1.30 21.52 -9.95
CA LEU A 174 -1.24 21.53 -8.48
C LEU A 174 0.18 21.75 -7.94
N ALA A 175 1.20 21.49 -8.76
CA ALA A 175 2.60 21.66 -8.41
C ALA A 175 3.34 22.43 -9.50
N LYS A 176 4.22 23.35 -9.09
CA LYS A 176 5.06 24.16 -10.01
C LYS A 176 6.08 23.35 -10.80
N SER A 177 6.51 22.20 -10.29
CA SER A 177 7.54 21.34 -10.89
C SER A 177 7.29 19.89 -10.53
N ILE A 178 7.83 18.97 -11.32
CA ILE A 178 7.72 17.52 -11.12
C ILE A 178 8.39 17.08 -9.80
N HIS A 179 9.49 17.75 -9.41
CA HIS A 179 10.13 17.51 -8.12
C HIS A 179 9.26 18.00 -6.95
N HIS A 180 8.60 19.14 -7.13
CA HIS A 180 7.65 19.67 -6.15
C HIS A 180 6.45 18.72 -5.96
N ALA A 181 5.89 18.19 -7.05
CA ALA A 181 4.82 17.19 -6.99
C ALA A 181 5.22 15.97 -6.14
N ARG A 182 6.44 15.46 -6.32
CA ARG A 182 6.94 14.31 -5.54
C ARG A 182 7.02 14.60 -4.04
N VAL A 183 7.42 15.81 -3.66
CA VAL A 183 7.49 16.24 -2.26
C VAL A 183 6.09 16.34 -1.66
N LEU A 184 5.15 16.98 -2.36
CA LEU A 184 3.75 17.11 -1.91
C LEU A 184 3.09 15.76 -1.67
N ILE A 185 3.28 14.80 -2.58
CA ILE A 185 2.74 13.44 -2.44
C ILE A 185 3.33 12.76 -1.20
N LYS A 186 4.67 12.79 -1.04
CA LYS A 186 5.33 12.16 0.10
C LYS A 186 4.93 12.77 1.44
N GLN A 187 4.72 14.08 1.48
CA GLN A 187 4.27 14.82 2.66
C GLN A 187 2.77 14.65 2.94
N ARG A 188 2.05 13.85 2.13
CA ARG A 188 0.64 13.50 2.32
C ARG A 188 -0.32 14.68 2.12
N HIS A 189 0.01 15.59 1.20
CA HIS A 189 -0.85 16.72 0.87
C HIS A 189 -1.86 16.42 -0.24
N ILE A 190 -1.69 15.33 -0.99
CA ILE A 190 -2.53 14.99 -2.13
C ILE A 190 -3.39 13.78 -1.82
N ARG A 191 -4.66 13.85 -2.23
CA ARG A 191 -5.61 12.74 -2.19
C ARG A 191 -6.06 12.34 -3.59
N VAL A 192 -6.49 11.09 -3.72
CA VAL A 192 -7.20 10.58 -4.90
C VAL A 192 -8.58 10.13 -4.41
N GLY A 193 -9.62 10.86 -4.79
CA GLY A 193 -10.95 10.73 -4.20
C GLY A 193 -10.94 11.11 -2.72
N LYS A 194 -11.28 10.16 -1.86
CA LYS A 194 -11.31 10.37 -0.40
C LYS A 194 -9.99 9.98 0.29
N GLN A 195 -9.15 9.19 -0.37
CA GLN A 195 -7.97 8.58 0.25
C GLN A 195 -6.71 9.40 -0.02
N ILE A 196 -5.92 9.64 1.03
CA ILE A 196 -4.60 10.26 0.92
C ILE A 196 -3.60 9.23 0.36
N VAL A 197 -2.86 9.60 -0.69
CA VAL A 197 -1.90 8.73 -1.36
C VAL A 197 -0.49 9.29 -1.17
N ASN A 198 0.42 8.49 -0.62
CA ASN A 198 1.80 8.88 -0.33
C ASN A 198 2.84 8.29 -1.29
N VAL A 199 2.41 7.53 -2.31
CA VAL A 199 3.29 6.84 -3.26
C VAL A 199 3.28 7.57 -4.62
N PRO A 200 4.40 8.20 -5.04
CA PRO A 200 4.48 8.88 -6.36
C PRO A 200 4.40 7.92 -7.56
N SER A 201 4.66 6.63 -7.33
CA SER A 201 4.54 5.56 -8.33
C SER A 201 3.13 5.02 -8.49
N TYR A 202 2.14 5.60 -7.80
CA TYR A 202 0.74 5.21 -7.96
C TYR A 202 0.29 5.46 -9.40
N MET A 203 -0.29 4.44 -10.03
CA MET A 203 -0.84 4.56 -11.39
C MET A 203 -2.28 5.04 -11.30
N VAL A 204 -2.54 6.23 -11.84
CA VAL A 204 -3.86 6.87 -11.78
C VAL A 204 -4.76 6.30 -12.87
N ARG A 205 -5.92 5.77 -12.48
CA ARG A 205 -6.98 5.36 -13.42
C ARG A 205 -7.66 6.58 -14.05
N LEU A 206 -8.20 6.44 -15.25
CA LEU A 206 -8.92 7.54 -15.91
C LEU A 206 -10.07 8.09 -15.05
N ASP A 207 -10.88 7.21 -14.46
CA ASP A 207 -12.01 7.60 -13.60
C ASP A 207 -11.56 8.38 -12.36
N SER A 208 -10.41 8.00 -11.79
CA SER A 208 -9.87 8.62 -10.57
C SER A 208 -9.12 9.92 -10.84
N GLN A 209 -8.78 10.22 -12.10
CA GLN A 209 -7.99 11.38 -12.46
C GLN A 209 -8.69 12.70 -12.14
N LYS A 210 -10.02 12.75 -12.28
CA LYS A 210 -10.84 13.94 -11.96
C LYS A 210 -10.90 14.24 -10.46
N HIS A 211 -10.56 13.27 -9.62
CA HIS A 211 -10.70 13.35 -8.17
C HIS A 211 -9.34 13.57 -7.48
N ILE A 212 -8.37 14.16 -8.18
CA ILE A 212 -7.05 14.46 -7.63
C ILE A 212 -7.09 15.89 -7.10
N ASP A 213 -7.04 16.03 -5.78
CA ASP A 213 -7.08 17.33 -5.10
C ASP A 213 -6.12 17.35 -3.91
N PHE A 214 -5.98 18.53 -3.31
CA PHE A 214 -5.39 18.63 -1.99
C PHE A 214 -6.24 17.91 -0.93
N ALA A 215 -5.57 17.35 0.07
CA ALA A 215 -6.22 16.77 1.22
C ALA A 215 -6.82 17.89 2.08
N LEU A 216 -8.08 17.74 2.48
CA LEU A 216 -8.78 18.69 3.37
C LEU A 216 -8.06 18.85 4.72
N THR A 217 -7.36 17.81 5.17
CA THR A 217 -6.59 17.83 6.41
C THR A 217 -5.26 18.59 6.28
N SER A 218 -4.81 18.84 5.05
CA SER A 218 -3.53 19.50 4.80
C SER A 218 -3.66 21.01 4.85
N PRO A 219 -2.58 21.75 5.17
CA PRO A 219 -2.59 23.21 5.18
C PRO A 219 -3.04 23.83 3.85
N TYR A 220 -2.71 23.18 2.72
CA TYR A 220 -3.10 23.64 1.38
C TYR A 220 -4.58 23.39 1.05
N GLY A 221 -5.26 22.49 1.78
CA GLY A 221 -6.67 22.17 1.59
C GLY A 221 -7.59 22.80 2.62
N GLY A 222 -7.13 23.84 3.34
CA GLY A 222 -7.90 24.50 4.40
C GLY A 222 -7.74 23.88 5.79
N GLY A 223 -6.80 22.95 5.96
CA GLY A 223 -6.47 22.37 7.26
C GLY A 223 -5.65 23.30 8.16
N ARG A 224 -5.48 22.89 9.42
CA ARG A 224 -4.68 23.64 10.40
C ARG A 224 -3.26 23.91 9.88
N PRO A 225 -2.72 25.13 10.04
CA PRO A 225 -1.35 25.45 9.62
C PRO A 225 -0.33 24.54 10.29
N GLY A 226 0.73 24.21 9.55
CA GLY A 226 1.75 23.25 9.97
C GLY A 226 2.54 23.68 11.21
N ARG A 227 3.21 22.72 11.87
CA ARG A 227 3.99 22.97 13.10
C ARG A 227 5.00 24.11 12.94
N VAL A 228 5.72 24.18 11.82
CA VAL A 228 6.74 25.21 11.57
C VAL A 228 6.10 26.59 11.44
N GLN A 229 5.01 26.70 10.67
CA GLN A 229 4.29 27.96 10.52
C GLN A 229 3.70 28.42 11.86
N ARG A 230 3.14 27.50 12.65
CA ARG A 230 2.66 27.80 14.00
C ARG A 230 3.78 28.22 14.95
N LYS A 231 4.95 27.58 14.90
CA LYS A 231 6.12 27.96 15.71
C LYS A 231 6.61 29.35 15.31
N LYS A 232 6.67 29.65 14.01
CA LYS A 232 7.05 30.98 13.51
C LYS A 232 6.05 32.05 13.92
N ALA A 233 4.75 31.78 13.80
CA ALA A 233 3.70 32.71 14.24
C ALA A 233 3.75 32.97 15.76
N ALA A 234 4.00 31.93 16.57
CA ALA A 234 4.16 32.08 18.01
C ALA A 234 5.43 32.85 18.39
N ALA A 235 6.54 32.65 17.65
CA ALA A 235 7.77 33.41 17.86
C ALA A 235 7.60 34.88 17.45
N ALA A 236 6.89 35.17 16.36
CA ALA A 236 6.58 36.54 15.94
C ALA A 236 5.71 37.25 16.98
N ALA A 237 4.66 36.58 17.48
CA ALA A 237 3.79 37.15 18.51
C ALA A 237 4.47 37.36 19.88
N GLY A 238 5.61 36.72 20.13
CA GLY A 238 6.41 36.90 21.35
C GLY A 238 7.53 37.93 21.21
N GLY A 239 7.84 38.39 20.00
CA GLY A 239 8.87 39.40 19.73
C GLY A 239 8.35 40.85 19.75
N ASP A 240 7.07 41.07 19.46
CA ASP A 240 6.43 42.40 19.49
C ASP A 240 6.15 42.92 20.92
N GLY A 241 6.56 42.21 21.97
CA GLY A 241 6.27 42.55 23.37
C GLY A 241 7.39 43.23 24.14
N GLU A 242 8.57 43.46 23.54
CA GLU A 242 9.75 44.02 24.21
C GLU A 242 10.19 45.40 23.68
N GLU A 243 9.61 45.92 22.59
CA GLU A 243 9.99 47.24 22.01
C GLU A 243 9.06 48.41 22.39
N ALA A 244 8.17 48.25 23.39
CA ALA A 244 7.19 49.29 23.77
C ALA A 244 7.44 49.98 25.13
N GLU A 245 8.56 49.69 25.82
CA GLU A 245 8.85 50.25 27.16
C GLU A 245 10.14 51.11 27.24
N GLU A 246 10.83 51.43 26.14
CA GLU A 246 12.09 52.22 26.19
C GLU A 246 11.99 53.68 25.68
N ASP A 247 10.80 54.16 25.26
CA ASP A 247 10.63 55.53 24.70
C ASP A 247 9.87 56.50 25.64
N GLU A 248 10.00 56.39 26.96
CA GLU A 248 9.58 57.43 27.92
C GLU A 248 10.60 57.64 29.06
N GLU A 249 11.73 58.32 28.78
CA GLU A 249 12.42 59.19 29.76
C GLU A 249 13.29 60.28 29.09
#